data_AF-A0A959A760-F1
#
_entry.id   AF-A0A959A760-F1
#
_cell.length_a   1.000
_cell.length_b   1.000
_cell.length_c   1.000
_cell.angle_alpha   90.00
_cell.angle_beta   90.00
_cell.angle_gamma   90.00
#
_symmetry.space_group_name_H-M   'P 1'
#
loop_
_entity.id
_entity.type
_entity.pdbx_description
1 polymer ?
#
loop_
_entity_poly.entity_id
_entity_poly.type
_entity_poly.pdbx_seq_one_letter_code
_entity_poly.pdbx_strand_id
1 'polypeptide(L)'
;MKDFFTLIENYNLGHLPPDEAAEMEAAIAADKQLANAVRQHRAEWEAQELLAEKLLRQQIRQRFDGPPTRTSNWFSINWKWFTPVLALLLIGGVWVFMKNEPPAPPAAPPMQETPAPAQPSVPETPAQAPQQEVPVAETPQPGAPDWGALAVASYAMPESLGSLRGQDGDTLALASIAFSEKKYRQAARLLTPLPEEGQQEALLLRAHAQFLAKNYQVAAADFSELETGGVYRREAEWYGLLARMAGGKFDPKKDGKLLDAISRNEKHPYRAAAVELNKKVGAGH
;
A
#
# COMPACT_ATOMS: atom_id res chain seq x y z
N MET A 1 -31.13 -26.78 8.86
CA MET A 1 -29.74 -27.22 9.08
C MET A 1 -28.86 -26.03 8.72
N LYS A 2 -28.15 -25.43 9.68
CA LYS A 2 -27.09 -24.47 9.34
C LYS A 2 -26.09 -25.23 8.45
N ASP A 3 -25.64 -24.60 7.36
CA ASP A 3 -24.72 -25.25 6.44
C ASP A 3 -23.39 -25.50 7.17
N PHE A 4 -23.03 -26.77 7.32
CA PHE A 4 -21.85 -27.21 8.03
C PHE A 4 -20.57 -26.62 7.41
N PHE A 5 -20.59 -26.40 6.09
CA PHE A 5 -19.49 -25.75 5.37
C PHE A 5 -19.33 -24.29 5.80
N THR A 6 -20.42 -23.53 5.89
CA THR A 6 -20.38 -22.13 6.34
C THR A 6 -19.85 -21.99 7.77
N LEU A 7 -20.14 -22.96 8.65
CA LEU A 7 -19.61 -22.96 10.02
C LEU A 7 -18.08 -23.15 10.02
N ILE A 8 -17.56 -24.10 9.23
CA ILE A 8 -16.12 -24.34 9.07
C ILE A 8 -15.44 -23.11 8.44
N GLU A 9 -16.09 -22.50 7.45
CA GLU A 9 -15.60 -21.30 6.79
C GLU A 9 -15.48 -20.12 7.76
N ASN A 10 -16.54 -19.80 8.50
CA ASN A 10 -16.51 -18.74 9.51
C ASN A 10 -15.50 -19.01 10.62
N TYR A 11 -15.33 -20.29 11.02
CA TYR A 11 -14.29 -20.68 11.98
C TYR A 11 -12.88 -20.39 11.43
N ASN A 12 -12.61 -20.79 10.19
CA ASN A 12 -11.30 -20.59 9.56
C ASN A 12 -10.99 -19.11 9.28
N LEU A 13 -12.01 -18.30 8.99
CA LEU A 13 -11.90 -16.85 8.81
C LEU A 13 -11.83 -16.07 10.13
N GLY A 14 -12.07 -16.72 11.27
CA GLY A 14 -12.13 -16.04 12.58
C GLY A 14 -13.37 -15.17 12.78
N HIS A 15 -14.44 -15.44 12.05
CA HIS A 15 -15.71 -14.70 12.13
C HIS A 15 -16.68 -15.29 13.18
N LEU A 16 -16.34 -16.43 13.80
CA LEU A 16 -17.16 -16.97 14.87
C LEU A 16 -17.02 -16.15 16.16
N PRO A 17 -18.12 -15.87 16.88
CA PRO A 17 -18.07 -15.33 18.23
C PRO A 17 -17.17 -16.19 19.15
N PRO A 18 -16.51 -15.61 20.17
CA PRO A 18 -15.56 -16.33 21.02
C PRO A 18 -16.14 -17.61 21.65
N ASP A 19 -17.40 -17.55 22.09
CA ASP A 19 -18.09 -18.70 22.70
C ASP A 19 -18.31 -19.83 21.68
N GLU A 20 -18.79 -19.51 20.47
CA GLU A 20 -18.98 -20.50 19.39
C GLU A 20 -17.65 -21.04 18.85
N ALA A 21 -16.60 -20.23 18.83
CA ALA A 21 -15.27 -20.66 18.45
C ALA A 21 -14.70 -21.67 19.46
N ALA A 22 -14.88 -21.43 20.77
CA ALA A 22 -14.48 -22.36 21.82
C ALA A 22 -15.25 -23.69 21.76
N GLU A 23 -16.55 -23.64 21.47
CA GLU A 23 -17.37 -24.84 21.22
C GLU A 23 -16.87 -25.62 19.99
N MET A 24 -16.55 -24.93 18.90
CA MET A 24 -16.00 -25.53 17.69
C MET A 24 -14.63 -26.18 17.93
N GLU A 25 -13.75 -25.53 18.69
CA GLU A 25 -12.46 -26.10 19.09
C GLU A 25 -12.61 -27.36 19.94
N ALA A 26 -13.53 -27.35 20.91
CA ALA A 26 -13.86 -28.52 21.70
C ALA A 26 -14.42 -29.66 20.82
N ALA A 27 -15.29 -29.34 19.86
CA ALA A 27 -15.84 -30.29 18.90
C ALA A 27 -14.74 -30.88 17.99
N ILE A 28 -13.82 -30.05 17.50
CA ILE A 28 -12.67 -30.49 16.69
C ILE A 28 -11.76 -31.42 17.51
N ALA A 29 -11.56 -31.14 18.80
CA ALA A 29 -10.75 -31.99 19.68
C ALA A 29 -11.44 -33.34 19.97
N ALA A 30 -12.76 -33.36 20.08
CA ALA A 30 -13.55 -34.55 20.38
C ALA A 30 -13.78 -35.44 19.13
N ASP A 31 -13.97 -34.86 17.95
CA ASP A 31 -14.31 -35.57 16.71
C ASP A 31 -13.19 -35.51 15.67
N LYS A 32 -12.56 -36.68 15.42
CA LYS A 32 -11.53 -36.85 14.41
C LYS A 32 -12.02 -36.60 12.98
N GLN A 33 -13.30 -36.89 12.68
CA GLN A 33 -13.86 -36.65 11.34
C GLN A 33 -14.00 -35.15 11.08
N LEU A 34 -14.53 -34.40 12.06
CA LEU A 34 -14.59 -32.95 12.01
C LEU A 34 -13.19 -32.32 11.86
N ALA A 35 -12.21 -32.78 12.63
CA ALA A 35 -10.84 -32.31 12.51
C ALA A 35 -10.24 -32.57 11.11
N ASN A 36 -10.58 -33.70 10.48
CA ASN A 36 -10.18 -34.00 9.11
C ASN A 36 -10.85 -33.07 8.10
N ALA A 37 -12.16 -32.82 8.24
CA ALA A 37 -12.91 -31.94 7.36
C ALA A 37 -12.36 -30.50 7.41
N VAL A 38 -12.08 -29.96 8.61
CA VAL A 38 -11.47 -28.63 8.76
C VAL A 38 -10.09 -28.56 8.10
N ARG A 39 -9.24 -29.59 8.30
CA ARG A 39 -7.92 -29.65 7.65
C ARG A 39 -8.01 -29.72 6.13
N GLN A 40 -8.93 -30.54 5.60
CA GLN A 40 -9.16 -30.66 4.17
C GLN A 40 -9.62 -29.32 3.59
N HIS A 41 -10.60 -28.66 4.23
CA HIS A 41 -11.10 -27.36 3.78
C HIS A 41 -10.00 -26.29 3.75
N ARG A 42 -9.11 -26.25 4.75
CA ARG A 42 -7.94 -25.35 4.75
C ARG A 42 -7.01 -25.64 3.58
N ALA A 43 -6.72 -26.92 3.32
CA ALA A 43 -5.87 -27.33 2.20
C ALA A 43 -6.49 -27.00 0.82
N GLU A 44 -7.81 -27.14 0.68
CA GLU A 44 -8.54 -26.75 -0.53
C GLU A 44 -8.43 -25.24 -0.78
N TRP A 45 -8.55 -24.43 0.26
CA TRP A 45 -8.40 -22.98 0.19
C TRP A 45 -6.99 -22.56 -0.23
N GLU A 46 -5.95 -23.13 0.39
CA GLU A 46 -4.55 -22.92 0.01
C GLU A 46 -4.29 -23.34 -1.45
N ALA A 47 -4.91 -24.43 -1.92
CA ALA A 47 -4.79 -24.88 -3.29
C ALA A 47 -5.45 -23.92 -4.28
N GLN A 48 -6.64 -23.38 -3.95
CA GLN A 48 -7.33 -22.38 -4.77
C GLN A 48 -6.51 -21.10 -4.89
N GLU A 49 -5.89 -20.64 -3.80
CA GLU A 49 -5.02 -19.46 -3.79
C GLU A 49 -3.82 -19.66 -4.73
N LEU A 50 -3.16 -20.82 -4.66
CA LEU A 50 -2.06 -21.17 -5.57
C LEU A 50 -2.49 -21.24 -7.04
N LEU A 51 -3.71 -21.72 -7.32
CA LEU A 51 -4.25 -21.75 -8.68
C LEU A 51 -4.59 -20.34 -9.18
N ALA A 52 -5.19 -19.51 -8.33
CA ALA A 52 -5.48 -18.11 -8.64
C ALA A 52 -4.19 -17.33 -8.94
N GLU A 53 -3.13 -17.53 -8.14
CA GLU A 53 -1.81 -16.94 -8.38
C GLU A 53 -1.23 -17.38 -9.73
N LYS A 54 -1.26 -18.68 -10.04
CA LYS A 54 -0.77 -19.21 -11.32
C LYS A 54 -1.54 -18.63 -12.51
N LEU A 55 -2.86 -18.56 -12.41
CA LEU A 55 -3.72 -17.99 -13.45
C LEU A 55 -3.44 -16.50 -13.64
N LEU A 56 -3.28 -15.75 -12.56
CA LEU A 56 -2.94 -14.33 -12.61
C LEU A 56 -1.56 -14.11 -13.26
N ARG A 57 -0.55 -14.88 -12.87
CA ARG A 57 0.78 -14.86 -13.49
C ARG A 57 0.71 -15.20 -14.98
N GLN A 58 -0.10 -16.18 -15.37
CA GLN A 58 -0.30 -16.55 -16.77
C GLN A 58 -0.98 -15.41 -17.55
N GLN A 59 -2.00 -14.77 -16.98
CA GLN A 59 -2.71 -13.66 -17.60
C GLN A 59 -1.81 -12.43 -17.78
N ILE A 60 -0.94 -12.14 -16.79
CA ILE A 60 0.09 -11.11 -16.89
C ILE A 60 1.05 -11.44 -18.04
N ARG A 61 1.61 -12.66 -18.08
CA ARG A 61 2.47 -13.07 -19.20
C ARG A 61 1.78 -12.94 -20.55
N GLN A 62 0.52 -13.39 -20.69
CA GLN A 62 -0.22 -13.24 -21.95
C GLN A 62 -0.43 -11.77 -22.34
N ARG A 63 -0.63 -10.89 -21.37
CA ARG A 63 -0.83 -9.45 -21.61
C ARG A 63 0.47 -8.72 -21.95
N PHE A 64 1.60 -9.13 -21.39
CA PHE A 64 2.87 -8.40 -21.49
C PHE A 64 3.91 -9.06 -22.40
N ASP A 65 3.85 -10.37 -22.63
CA ASP A 65 4.70 -11.12 -23.57
C ASP A 65 4.08 -11.26 -24.97
N GLY A 66 2.90 -10.65 -25.20
CA GLY A 66 2.39 -10.49 -26.56
C GLY A 66 3.47 -9.79 -27.41
N PRO A 67 3.82 -10.31 -28.61
CA PRO A 67 4.79 -9.64 -29.47
C PRO A 67 4.35 -8.18 -29.59
N PRO A 68 5.27 -7.19 -29.43
CA PRO A 68 4.90 -5.79 -29.47
C PRO A 68 4.01 -5.63 -30.68
N THR A 69 2.72 -5.32 -30.46
CA THR A 69 1.74 -5.29 -31.54
C THR A 69 2.35 -4.41 -32.58
N ARG A 70 2.80 -5.03 -33.69
CA ARG A 70 3.62 -4.42 -34.73
C ARG A 70 2.89 -3.15 -35.07
N THR A 71 3.37 -2.01 -34.55
CA THR A 71 2.68 -0.74 -34.66
C THR A 71 2.52 -0.55 -36.14
N SER A 72 1.28 -0.74 -36.59
CA SER A 72 0.95 -0.84 -38.00
C SER A 72 1.56 0.39 -38.65
N ASN A 73 2.33 0.18 -39.71
CA ASN A 73 2.95 1.20 -40.56
C ASN A 73 1.90 2.15 -41.23
N TRP A 74 0.67 2.19 -40.72
CA TRP A 74 -0.37 3.15 -41.07
C TRP A 74 0.12 4.59 -41.00
N PHE A 75 0.94 4.95 -40.00
CA PHE A 75 1.55 6.28 -39.92
C PHE A 75 2.59 6.54 -41.03
N SER A 76 3.32 5.53 -41.51
CA SER A 76 4.31 5.74 -42.59
C SER A 76 3.68 5.80 -43.98
N ILE A 77 2.50 5.22 -44.20
CA ILE A 77 1.88 5.15 -45.54
C ILE A 77 1.17 6.47 -45.90
N ASN A 78 0.65 7.22 -44.90
CA ASN A 78 -0.08 8.47 -45.17
C ASN A 78 0.53 9.74 -44.53
N TRP A 79 1.76 9.70 -44.00
CA TRP A 79 2.42 10.88 -43.42
C TRP A 79 2.49 12.07 -44.40
N LYS A 80 2.61 11.80 -45.71
CA LYS A 80 2.64 12.82 -46.77
C LYS A 80 1.33 13.62 -46.89
N TRP A 81 0.20 13.06 -46.45
CA TRP A 81 -1.10 13.74 -46.45
C TRP A 81 -1.42 14.44 -45.13
N PHE A 82 -0.79 14.04 -44.02
CA PHE A 82 -1.01 14.67 -42.71
C PHE A 82 -0.33 16.03 -42.57
N THR A 83 0.85 16.22 -43.18
CA THR A 83 1.58 17.49 -43.13
C THR A 83 0.81 18.70 -43.69
N PRO A 84 0.14 18.64 -44.87
CA PRO A 84 -0.62 19.80 -45.36
C PRO A 84 -1.87 20.09 -44.52
N VAL A 85 -2.53 19.06 -43.98
CA VAL A 85 -3.72 19.24 -43.12
C VAL A 85 -3.36 19.90 -41.79
N LEU A 86 -2.25 19.48 -41.17
CA LEU A 86 -1.77 20.08 -39.93
C LEU A 86 -1.31 21.52 -40.14
N ALA A 87 -0.65 21.82 -41.27
CA ALA A 87 -0.27 23.19 -41.63
C ALA A 87 -1.50 24.10 -41.83
N LEU A 88 -2.54 23.61 -42.51
CA LEU A 88 -3.81 24.35 -42.67
C LEU A 88 -4.51 24.62 -41.34
N LEU A 89 -4.51 23.66 -40.40
CA LEU A 89 -5.06 23.84 -39.07
C LEU A 89 -4.27 24.86 -38.24
N LEU A 90 -2.94 24.86 -38.31
CA LEU A 90 -2.11 25.85 -37.62
C LEU A 90 -2.31 27.26 -38.19
N ILE A 91 -2.39 27.40 -39.51
CA ILE A 91 -2.65 28.70 -40.16
C ILE A 91 -4.06 29.20 -39.79
N GLY A 92 -5.07 28.33 -39.79
CA GLY A 92 -6.42 28.67 -39.36
C GLY A 92 -6.50 29.08 -37.89
N GLY A 93 -5.79 28.38 -37.01
CA GLY A 93 -5.71 28.70 -35.58
C GLY A 93 -5.09 30.07 -35.31
N VAL A 94 -3.99 30.41 -35.99
CA VAL A 94 -3.36 31.73 -35.88
C VAL A 94 -4.28 32.84 -36.40
N TRP A 95 -5.01 32.60 -37.49
CA TRP A 95 -5.92 33.62 -38.06
C TRP A 95 -7.11 33.94 -37.14
N VAL A 96 -7.68 32.93 -36.47
CA VAL A 96 -8.74 33.14 -35.47
C VAL A 96 -8.21 33.88 -34.25
N PHE A 97 -7.00 33.56 -33.80
CA PHE A 97 -6.38 34.20 -32.65
C PHE A 97 -6.02 35.67 -32.92
N MET A 98 -5.61 36.03 -34.14
CA MET A 98 -5.35 37.43 -34.52
C MET A 98 -6.62 38.27 -34.71
N LYS A 99 -7.79 37.66 -34.92
CA LYS A 99 -9.06 38.41 -35.08
C LYS A 99 -9.80 38.66 -33.77
N ASN A 100 -9.50 37.90 -32.72
CA ASN A 100 -10.14 38.05 -31.42
C ASN A 100 -9.23 38.83 -30.48
N GLU A 101 -9.22 40.16 -30.61
CA GLU A 101 -8.74 41.01 -29.53
C GLU A 101 -9.69 40.85 -28.32
N PRO A 102 -9.18 40.50 -27.13
CA PRO A 102 -10.01 40.40 -25.94
C PRO A 102 -10.64 41.76 -25.65
N PRO A 103 -11.97 41.84 -25.42
CA PRO A 103 -12.61 43.10 -25.06
C PRO A 103 -11.99 43.64 -23.77
N ALA A 104 -11.67 44.94 -23.79
CA ALA A 104 -11.06 45.64 -22.68
C ALA A 104 -11.87 45.42 -21.38
N PRO A 105 -11.20 45.17 -20.23
CA PRO A 105 -11.88 45.07 -18.95
C PRO A 105 -12.64 46.37 -18.66
N PRO A 106 -13.91 46.33 -18.21
CA PRO A 106 -14.62 47.52 -17.81
C PRO A 106 -13.92 48.19 -16.62
N ALA A 107 -13.76 49.50 -16.72
CA ALA A 107 -13.18 50.34 -15.67
C ALA A 107 -13.96 50.16 -14.36
N ALA A 108 -13.22 49.86 -13.28
CA ALA A 108 -13.77 49.72 -11.95
C ALA A 108 -14.34 51.08 -11.45
N PRO A 109 -15.57 51.11 -10.88
CA PRO A 109 -16.12 52.31 -10.28
C PRO A 109 -15.38 52.70 -8.98
N PRO A 110 -15.39 54.00 -8.60
CA PRO A 110 -14.71 54.48 -7.41
C PRO A 110 -15.40 53.95 -6.13
N MET A 111 -14.59 53.45 -5.19
CA MET A 111 -15.04 52.96 -3.89
C MET A 111 -15.62 54.12 -3.06
N GLN A 112 -16.88 53.98 -2.66
CA GLN A 112 -17.47 54.75 -1.56
C GLN A 112 -17.07 54.10 -0.23
N GLU A 113 -16.40 54.85 0.64
CA GLU A 113 -16.25 54.50 2.05
C GLU A 113 -17.63 54.52 2.73
N THR A 114 -18.04 53.39 3.31
CA THR A 114 -19.23 53.29 4.17
C THR A 114 -18.80 52.67 5.51
N PRO A 115 -19.36 53.13 6.66
CA PRO A 115 -18.81 52.83 7.99
C PRO A 115 -19.13 51.40 8.45
N ALA A 116 -18.25 50.89 9.31
CA ALA A 116 -18.26 49.56 9.90
C ALA A 116 -19.57 49.20 10.65
N PRO A 117 -20.16 48.03 10.40
CA PRO A 117 -21.07 47.37 11.33
C PRO A 117 -20.27 46.54 12.35
N ALA A 118 -20.66 46.63 13.62
CA ALA A 118 -20.13 45.83 14.71
C ALA A 118 -20.31 44.32 14.45
N GLN A 119 -19.22 43.56 14.56
CA GLN A 119 -19.25 42.10 14.52
C GLN A 119 -19.76 41.50 15.84
N PRO A 120 -20.64 40.48 15.82
CA PRO A 120 -20.93 39.62 16.96
C PRO A 120 -19.75 38.67 17.24
N SER A 121 -19.54 38.39 18.52
CA SER A 121 -18.51 37.52 19.08
C SER A 121 -18.52 36.10 18.48
N VAL A 122 -17.37 35.67 17.96
CA VAL A 122 -17.11 34.29 17.50
C VAL A 122 -16.82 33.41 18.74
N PRO A 123 -17.38 32.18 18.83
CA PRO A 123 -17.04 31.23 19.89
C PRO A 123 -15.65 30.63 19.71
N GLU A 124 -15.05 30.27 20.84
CA GLU A 124 -13.75 29.64 21.03
C GLU A 124 -13.32 28.65 19.94
N THR A 125 -12.15 28.93 19.39
CA THR A 125 -11.31 27.96 18.66
C THR A 125 -10.92 26.81 19.60
N PRO A 126 -11.21 25.54 19.27
CA PRO A 126 -10.68 24.42 20.03
C PRO A 126 -9.17 24.38 19.87
N ALA A 127 -8.49 24.18 21.01
CA ALA A 127 -7.06 24.04 21.15
C ALA A 127 -6.44 23.17 20.04
N GLN A 128 -5.43 23.74 19.37
CA GLN A 128 -4.44 22.99 18.62
C GLN A 128 -3.90 21.86 19.52
N ALA A 129 -4.21 20.62 19.13
CA ALA A 129 -3.57 19.45 19.70
C ALA A 129 -2.04 19.59 19.53
N PRO A 130 -1.25 19.20 20.54
CA PRO A 130 0.20 19.38 20.51
C PRO A 130 0.78 18.66 19.29
N GLN A 131 1.50 19.41 18.47
CA GLN A 131 2.41 18.85 17.48
C GLN A 131 3.35 17.91 18.23
N GLN A 132 3.22 16.60 18.01
CA GLN A 132 4.18 15.62 18.46
C GLN A 132 5.57 16.07 17.97
N GLU A 133 6.43 16.43 18.92
CA GLU A 133 7.85 16.62 18.67
C GLU A 133 8.36 15.38 17.94
N VAL A 134 8.76 15.59 16.69
CA VAL A 134 9.44 14.59 15.88
C VAL A 134 10.70 14.22 16.66
N PRO A 135 10.90 12.95 17.05
CA PRO A 135 12.09 12.54 17.78
C PRO A 135 13.31 12.93 16.94
N VAL A 136 14.13 13.81 17.50
CA VAL A 136 15.45 14.17 16.95
C VAL A 136 16.20 12.86 16.76
N ALA A 137 16.52 12.54 15.51
CA ALA A 137 17.27 11.34 15.16
C ALA A 137 18.56 11.32 15.98
N GLU A 138 18.70 10.32 16.86
CA GLU A 138 19.93 10.08 17.61
C GLU A 138 21.09 9.99 16.62
N THR A 139 22.13 10.78 16.89
CA THR A 139 23.32 10.82 16.05
C THR A 139 23.98 9.43 16.07
N PRO A 140 24.27 8.81 14.91
CA PRO A 140 24.78 7.44 14.86
C PRO A 140 26.05 7.27 15.71
N GLN A 141 26.07 6.27 16.60
CA GLN A 141 27.28 5.89 17.31
C GLN A 141 28.34 5.45 16.27
N PRO A 142 29.54 6.07 16.26
CA PRO A 142 30.59 5.69 15.34
C PRO A 142 31.09 4.26 15.63
N GLY A 143 30.86 3.36 14.68
CA GLY A 143 31.31 1.96 14.73
C GLY A 143 30.20 0.90 14.68
N ALA A 144 28.93 1.28 14.81
CA ALA A 144 27.81 0.35 14.62
C ALA A 144 27.50 0.17 13.11
N PRO A 145 27.15 -1.05 12.65
CA PRO A 145 26.65 -1.26 11.29
C PRO A 145 25.46 -0.33 11.01
N ASP A 146 25.44 0.33 9.85
CA ASP A 146 24.32 1.16 9.43
C ASP A 146 23.13 0.28 9.03
N TRP A 147 22.43 -0.23 10.04
CA TRP A 147 21.23 -1.06 9.90
C TRP A 147 20.18 -0.36 9.04
N GLY A 148 20.11 0.97 9.13
CA GLY A 148 19.14 1.75 8.38
C GLY A 148 19.42 1.73 6.89
N ALA A 149 20.67 1.97 6.49
CA ALA A 149 21.08 1.85 5.09
C ALA A 149 20.86 0.43 4.54
N LEU A 150 21.20 -0.61 5.33
CA LEU A 150 20.98 -2.00 4.93
C LEU A 150 19.50 -2.32 4.73
N ALA A 151 18.63 -1.83 5.61
CA ALA A 151 17.20 -2.05 5.52
C ALA A 151 16.59 -1.37 4.29
N VAL A 152 16.94 -0.10 4.06
CA VAL A 152 16.48 0.65 2.88
C VAL A 152 16.98 -0.01 1.59
N ALA A 153 18.22 -0.50 1.56
CA ALA A 153 18.77 -1.21 0.41
C ALA A 153 18.12 -2.60 0.18
N SER A 154 17.55 -3.19 1.22
CA SER A 154 16.87 -4.51 1.15
C SER A 154 15.36 -4.39 0.91
N TYR A 155 14.82 -3.17 0.96
CA TYR A 155 13.42 -2.91 0.66
C TYR A 155 13.17 -3.05 -0.85
N ALA A 156 12.28 -3.96 -1.20
CA ALA A 156 11.68 -4.06 -2.53
C ALA A 156 10.20 -3.68 -2.43
N MET A 157 9.62 -3.12 -3.49
CA MET A 157 8.17 -2.91 -3.52
C MET A 157 7.47 -4.26 -3.64
N PRO A 158 6.54 -4.62 -2.74
CA PRO A 158 5.82 -5.89 -2.83
C PRO A 158 4.83 -5.91 -4.00
N GLU A 159 4.61 -7.09 -4.57
CA GLU A 159 3.66 -7.30 -5.66
C GLU A 159 2.20 -7.19 -5.19
N SER A 160 1.92 -7.48 -3.93
CA SER A 160 0.59 -7.43 -3.30
C SER A 160 -0.06 -6.05 -3.39
N LEU A 161 0.73 -4.97 -3.35
CA LEU A 161 0.25 -3.60 -3.53
C LEU A 161 -0.30 -3.33 -4.94
N GLY A 162 0.18 -4.07 -5.96
CA GLY A 162 -0.28 -3.92 -7.33
C GLY A 162 -1.72 -4.42 -7.56
N SER A 163 -2.18 -5.34 -6.71
CA SER A 163 -3.55 -5.87 -6.73
C SER A 163 -4.54 -5.08 -5.89
N LEU A 164 -4.10 -4.09 -5.10
CA LEU A 164 -4.97 -3.24 -4.28
C LEU A 164 -5.72 -2.24 -5.17
N ARG A 165 -6.78 -2.70 -5.83
CA ARG A 165 -7.82 -1.83 -6.40
C ARG A 165 -8.98 -1.76 -5.42
N GLY A 166 -9.14 -0.59 -4.81
CA GLY A 166 -10.40 -0.24 -4.17
C GLY A 166 -11.53 -0.17 -5.20
N GLN A 167 -12.76 -0.21 -4.72
CA GLN A 167 -13.93 0.09 -5.53
C GLN A 167 -13.87 1.57 -5.99
N ASP A 168 -14.37 1.86 -7.19
CA ASP A 168 -14.30 3.21 -7.75
C ASP A 168 -14.94 4.25 -6.81
N GLY A 169 -14.16 5.26 -6.40
CA GLY A 169 -14.62 6.34 -5.53
C GLY A 169 -14.29 6.17 -4.04
N ASP A 170 -13.71 5.05 -3.62
CA ASP A 170 -13.35 4.82 -2.21
C ASP A 170 -11.97 5.44 -1.82
N THR A 171 -11.81 5.75 -0.53
CA THR A 171 -10.60 6.30 0.08
C THR A 171 -9.37 5.44 -0.20
N LEU A 172 -9.52 4.11 -0.19
CA LEU A 172 -8.44 3.19 -0.55
C LEU A 172 -7.98 3.37 -2.01
N ALA A 173 -8.91 3.59 -2.94
CA ALA A 173 -8.58 3.84 -4.34
C ALA A 173 -7.82 5.17 -4.50
N LEU A 174 -8.26 6.24 -3.83
CA LEU A 174 -7.55 7.53 -3.83
C LEU A 174 -6.15 7.42 -3.21
N ALA A 175 -6.00 6.67 -2.13
CA ALA A 175 -4.71 6.43 -1.50
C ALA A 175 -3.78 5.61 -2.39
N SER A 176 -4.30 4.60 -3.09
CA SER A 176 -3.56 3.79 -4.07
C SER A 176 -3.05 4.63 -5.24
N ILE A 177 -3.88 5.53 -5.77
CA ILE A 177 -3.47 6.51 -6.78
C ILE A 177 -2.33 7.38 -6.25
N ALA A 178 -2.52 8.00 -5.07
CA ALA A 178 -1.50 8.85 -4.46
C ALA A 178 -0.18 8.09 -4.20
N PHE A 179 -0.27 6.82 -3.81
CA PHE A 179 0.88 5.94 -3.63
C PHE A 179 1.63 5.70 -4.94
N SER A 180 0.91 5.38 -6.03
CA SER A 180 1.49 5.17 -7.36
C SER A 180 2.16 6.43 -7.93
N GLU A 181 1.64 7.61 -7.59
CA GLU A 181 2.21 8.93 -7.90
C GLU A 181 3.39 9.32 -6.98
N LYS A 182 3.84 8.41 -6.11
CA LYS A 182 4.91 8.63 -5.12
C LYS A 182 4.58 9.71 -4.08
N LYS A 183 3.30 10.07 -3.92
CA LYS A 183 2.81 11.01 -2.90
C LYS A 183 2.55 10.26 -1.59
N TYR A 184 3.57 9.59 -1.07
CA TYR A 184 3.42 8.64 0.06
C TYR A 184 2.84 9.27 1.32
N ARG A 185 3.23 10.51 1.66
CA ARG A 185 2.66 11.24 2.79
C ARG A 185 1.16 11.52 2.62
N GLN A 186 0.71 11.78 1.39
CA GLN A 186 -0.70 11.99 1.09
C GLN A 186 -1.47 10.66 1.17
N ALA A 187 -0.93 9.58 0.59
CA ALA A 187 -1.53 8.25 0.68
C ALA A 187 -1.74 7.83 2.15
N ALA A 188 -0.73 8.01 3.00
CA ALA A 188 -0.84 7.69 4.42
C ALA A 188 -1.88 8.55 5.16
N ARG A 189 -1.98 9.85 4.81
CA ARG A 189 -2.98 10.77 5.37
C ARG A 189 -4.41 10.40 4.97
N LEU A 190 -4.63 9.98 3.72
CA LEU A 190 -5.94 9.54 3.24
C LEU A 190 -6.43 8.31 4.01
N LEU A 191 -5.53 7.43 4.42
CA LEU A 191 -5.80 6.21 5.20
C LEU A 191 -5.83 6.47 6.72
N THR A 192 -6.10 7.72 7.12
CA THR A 192 -6.27 8.14 8.51
C THR A 192 -7.55 8.99 8.63
N PRO A 193 -8.68 8.43 9.10
CA PRO A 193 -8.84 7.11 9.71
C PRO A 193 -8.79 5.96 8.68
N LEU A 194 -8.59 4.73 9.15
CA LEU A 194 -8.69 3.55 8.30
C LEU A 194 -10.15 3.32 7.89
N PRO A 195 -10.44 2.96 6.64
CA PRO A 195 -11.78 2.54 6.23
C PRO A 195 -12.17 1.24 6.94
N GLU A 196 -13.47 1.07 7.22
CA GLU A 196 -14.01 -0.17 7.80
C GLU A 196 -13.91 -1.34 6.80
N GLU A 197 -14.20 -1.08 5.53
CA GLU A 197 -14.03 -2.04 4.45
C GLU A 197 -12.56 -2.09 4.01
N GLY A 198 -12.01 -3.29 3.85
CA GLY A 198 -10.62 -3.46 3.42
C GLY A 198 -9.59 -2.90 4.42
N GLN A 199 -9.90 -2.94 5.71
CA GLN A 199 -9.04 -2.37 6.76
C GLN A 199 -7.61 -2.92 6.70
N GLN A 200 -7.42 -4.21 6.37
CA GLN A 200 -6.10 -4.82 6.27
C GLN A 200 -5.31 -4.32 5.05
N GLU A 201 -5.95 -4.17 3.90
CA GLU A 201 -5.41 -3.61 2.66
C GLU A 201 -5.00 -2.14 2.85
N ALA A 202 -5.88 -1.37 3.49
CA ALA A 202 -5.64 0.02 3.84
C ALA A 202 -4.47 0.14 4.82
N LEU A 203 -4.42 -0.71 5.86
CA LEU A 203 -3.33 -0.71 6.83
C LEU A 203 -2.01 -1.09 6.18
N LEU A 204 -2.00 -2.10 5.29
CA LEU A 204 -0.81 -2.50 4.54
C LEU A 204 -0.30 -1.37 3.65
N LEU A 205 -1.18 -0.77 2.84
CA LEU A 205 -0.82 0.35 1.97
C LEU A 205 -0.30 1.54 2.78
N ARG A 206 -0.91 1.83 3.93
CA ARG A 206 -0.45 2.88 4.85
C ARG A 206 0.94 2.56 5.40
N ALA A 207 1.19 1.34 5.85
CA ALA A 207 2.48 0.92 6.38
C ALA A 207 3.61 1.12 5.35
N HIS A 208 3.39 0.69 4.12
CA HIS A 208 4.34 0.90 3.01
C HIS A 208 4.52 2.39 2.67
N ALA A 209 3.43 3.16 2.66
CA ALA A 209 3.49 4.60 2.41
C ALA A 209 4.31 5.32 3.50
N GLN A 210 4.11 4.94 4.76
CA GLN A 210 4.88 5.48 5.88
C GLN A 210 6.36 5.11 5.79
N PHE A 211 6.68 3.87 5.41
CA PHE A 211 8.07 3.43 5.20
C PHE A 211 8.76 4.29 4.13
N LEU A 212 8.13 4.44 2.96
CA LEU A 212 8.67 5.23 1.85
C LEU A 212 8.69 6.75 2.13
N ALA A 213 7.82 7.23 3.02
CA ALA A 213 7.85 8.58 3.55
C ALA A 213 8.94 8.82 4.63
N LYS A 214 9.74 7.78 4.95
CA LYS A 214 10.76 7.74 6.01
C LYS A 214 10.21 7.82 7.45
N ASN A 215 8.93 7.55 7.63
CA ASN A 215 8.27 7.48 8.93
C ASN A 215 8.34 6.05 9.49
N TYR A 216 9.56 5.52 9.65
CA TYR A 216 9.79 4.10 9.92
C TYR A 216 9.16 3.61 11.24
N GLN A 217 9.05 4.49 12.24
CA GLN A 217 8.43 4.17 13.52
C GLN A 217 6.94 3.88 13.38
N VAL A 218 6.23 4.70 12.60
CA VAL A 218 4.79 4.52 12.33
C VAL A 218 4.59 3.30 11.44
N ALA A 219 5.42 3.14 10.41
CA ALA A 219 5.37 1.96 9.54
C ALA A 219 5.56 0.66 10.32
N ALA A 220 6.53 0.60 11.24
CA ALA A 220 6.77 -0.57 12.08
C ALA A 220 5.57 -0.91 12.98
N ALA A 221 4.86 0.10 13.49
CA ALA A 221 3.64 -0.10 14.28
C ALA A 221 2.51 -0.68 13.41
N ASP A 222 2.26 -0.08 12.23
CA ASP A 222 1.25 -0.56 11.29
C ASP A 222 1.53 -2.01 10.83
N PHE A 223 2.80 -2.36 10.55
CA PHE A 223 3.18 -3.73 10.25
C PHE A 223 2.99 -4.67 11.45
N SER A 224 3.31 -4.24 12.67
CA SER A 224 3.15 -5.09 13.86
C SER A 224 1.68 -5.47 14.11
N GLU A 225 0.74 -4.60 13.75
CA GLU A 225 -0.69 -4.91 13.81
C GLU A 225 -1.06 -6.00 12.79
N LEU A 226 -0.51 -5.94 11.57
CA LEU A 226 -0.68 -6.97 10.52
C LEU A 226 0.04 -8.30 10.83
N GLU A 227 1.04 -8.32 11.71
CA GLU A 227 1.72 -9.55 12.16
C GLU A 227 0.77 -10.47 12.97
N THR A 228 -0.29 -9.91 13.57
CA THR A 228 -1.21 -10.65 14.46
C THR A 228 -2.12 -11.67 13.76
N GLY A 229 -2.29 -11.57 12.44
CA GLY A 229 -3.09 -12.54 11.66
C GLY A 229 -3.41 -12.07 10.24
N GLY A 230 -4.00 -12.97 9.44
CA GLY A 230 -4.46 -12.67 8.07
C GLY A 230 -3.46 -12.97 6.96
N VAL A 231 -3.86 -12.64 5.73
CA VAL A 231 -3.13 -12.97 4.50
C VAL A 231 -1.79 -12.23 4.38
N TYR A 232 -1.65 -11.08 5.04
CA TYR A 232 -0.46 -10.23 4.98
C TYR A 232 0.58 -10.50 6.05
N ARG A 233 0.36 -11.49 6.94
CA ARG A 233 1.24 -11.74 8.09
C ARG A 233 2.73 -11.88 7.70
N ARG A 234 3.05 -12.70 6.70
CA ARG A 234 4.45 -12.94 6.27
C ARG A 234 5.10 -11.71 5.64
N GLU A 235 4.29 -10.87 5.01
CA GLU A 235 4.70 -9.60 4.44
C GLU A 235 5.01 -8.58 5.54
N ALA A 236 4.11 -8.50 6.53
CA ALA A 236 4.27 -7.68 7.71
C ALA A 236 5.49 -8.08 8.55
N GLU A 237 5.76 -9.38 8.74
CA GLU A 237 6.96 -9.88 9.42
C GLU A 237 8.25 -9.36 8.75
N TRP A 238 8.32 -9.41 7.41
CA TRP A 238 9.48 -8.94 6.66
C TRP A 238 9.62 -7.42 6.65
N TYR A 239 8.58 -6.68 6.25
CA TYR A 239 8.69 -5.23 6.15
C TYR A 239 8.66 -4.53 7.51
N GLY A 240 8.01 -5.12 8.52
CA GLY A 240 8.08 -4.69 9.91
C GLY A 240 9.51 -4.78 10.45
N LEU A 241 10.22 -5.88 10.15
CA LEU A 241 11.65 -6.01 10.45
C LEU A 241 12.48 -4.90 9.78
N LEU A 242 12.29 -4.67 8.47
CA LEU A 242 12.99 -3.61 7.74
C LEU A 242 12.67 -2.22 8.30
N ALA A 243 11.42 -1.96 8.70
CA ALA A 243 11.02 -0.69 9.30
C ALA A 243 11.69 -0.47 10.66
N ARG A 244 11.77 -1.51 11.51
CA ARG A 244 12.49 -1.43 12.80
C ARG A 244 13.98 -1.17 12.59
N MET A 245 14.62 -1.82 11.61
CA MET A 245 16.01 -1.57 11.21
C MET A 245 16.23 -0.14 10.70
N ALA A 246 15.39 0.32 9.78
CA ALA A 246 15.44 1.67 9.22
C ALA A 246 15.23 2.76 10.28
N GLY A 247 14.39 2.49 11.27
CA GLY A 247 14.08 3.41 12.36
C GLY A 247 15.06 3.38 13.53
N GLY A 248 16.12 2.57 13.48
CA GLY A 248 17.09 2.44 14.59
C GLY A 248 16.58 1.68 15.82
N LYS A 249 15.44 0.97 15.70
CA LYS A 249 14.85 0.15 16.77
C LYS A 249 15.07 -1.36 16.57
N PHE A 250 16.09 -1.72 15.79
CA PHE A 250 16.46 -3.12 15.61
C PHE A 250 17.02 -3.69 16.91
N ASP A 251 16.39 -4.74 17.43
CA ASP A 251 16.91 -5.52 18.56
C ASP A 251 17.62 -6.77 18.02
N PRO A 252 18.96 -6.87 18.08
CA PRO A 252 19.70 -8.01 17.56
C PRO A 252 19.26 -9.36 18.12
N LYS A 253 18.72 -9.41 19.34
CA LYS A 253 18.24 -10.66 19.95
C LYS A 253 16.88 -11.06 19.40
N LYS A 254 15.92 -10.12 19.40
CA LYS A 254 14.54 -10.38 18.96
C LYS A 254 14.44 -10.42 17.44
N ASP A 255 14.85 -9.34 16.79
CA ASP A 255 14.74 -9.16 15.34
C ASP A 255 15.76 -10.04 14.60
N GLY A 256 16.93 -10.31 15.19
CA GLY A 256 17.88 -11.28 14.64
C GLY A 256 17.33 -12.70 14.60
N LYS A 257 16.56 -13.12 15.63
CA LYS A 257 15.86 -14.41 15.63
C LYS A 257 14.77 -14.46 14.56
N LEU A 258 14.03 -13.36 14.37
CA LEU A 258 13.02 -13.28 13.30
C LEU A 258 13.67 -13.36 11.91
N LEU A 259 14.76 -12.62 11.67
CA LEU A 259 15.53 -12.67 10.43
C LEU A 259 16.03 -14.09 10.13
N ASP A 260 16.60 -14.77 11.13
CA ASP A 260 17.05 -16.15 11.03
C ASP A 260 15.88 -17.10 10.70
N ALA A 261 14.73 -16.95 11.38
CA ALA A 261 13.53 -17.74 11.11
C ALA A 261 13.02 -17.57 9.66
N ILE A 262 12.95 -16.34 9.16
CA ILE A 262 12.56 -16.05 7.77
C ILE A 262 13.56 -16.67 6.78
N SER A 263 14.86 -16.60 7.08
CA SER A 263 15.92 -17.13 6.20
C SER A 263 15.92 -18.67 6.08
N ARG A 264 15.46 -19.36 7.13
CA ARG A 264 15.39 -20.84 7.19
C ARG A 264 14.07 -21.40 6.67
N ASN A 265 13.00 -20.61 6.63
CA ASN A 265 11.70 -21.08 6.19
C ASN A 265 11.61 -21.11 4.66
N GLU A 266 11.71 -22.29 4.07
CA GLU A 266 11.65 -22.52 2.61
C GLU A 266 10.38 -21.98 1.94
N LYS A 267 9.28 -21.90 2.67
CA LYS A 267 7.98 -21.43 2.16
C LYS A 267 7.75 -19.94 2.39
N HIS A 268 8.70 -19.22 3.00
CA HIS A 268 8.55 -17.80 3.23
C HIS A 268 8.83 -17.01 1.94
N PRO A 269 7.91 -16.15 1.46
CA PRO A 269 8.11 -15.39 0.22
C PRO A 269 9.41 -14.58 0.19
N TYR A 270 9.79 -14.02 1.36
CA TYR A 270 10.97 -13.18 1.54
C TYR A 270 12.24 -13.92 1.96
N ARG A 271 12.27 -15.26 1.91
CA ARG A 271 13.43 -16.07 2.33
C ARG A 271 14.73 -15.63 1.67
N ALA A 272 14.74 -15.47 0.35
CA ALA A 272 15.95 -15.14 -0.40
C ALA A 272 16.54 -13.79 0.03
N ALA A 273 15.68 -12.78 0.20
CA ALA A 273 16.07 -11.46 0.69
C ALA A 273 16.61 -11.53 2.14
N ALA A 274 15.96 -12.33 3.00
CA ALA A 274 16.42 -12.54 4.37
C ALA A 274 17.79 -13.23 4.46
N VAL A 275 18.08 -14.23 3.62
CA VAL A 275 19.41 -14.87 3.55
C VAL A 275 20.49 -13.85 3.18
N GLU A 276 20.24 -13.02 2.16
CA GLU A 276 21.18 -11.98 1.75
C GLU A 276 21.38 -10.91 2.82
N LEU A 277 20.31 -10.50 3.49
CA LEU A 277 20.40 -9.54 4.60
C LEU A 277 21.18 -10.14 5.78
N ASN A 278 20.94 -11.40 6.12
CA ASN A 278 21.63 -12.08 7.23
C ASN A 278 23.15 -12.18 6.99
N LYS A 279 23.59 -12.42 5.73
CA LYS A 279 25.01 -12.37 5.37
C LYS A 279 25.63 -10.99 5.62
N LYS A 280 24.92 -9.92 5.24
CA LYS A 280 25.40 -8.53 5.43
C LYS A 280 25.45 -8.15 6.90
N VAL A 281 24.46 -8.59 7.68
CA VAL A 281 24.39 -8.40 9.14
C VAL A 281 25.55 -9.12 9.83
N GLY A 282 25.83 -10.37 9.48
CA GLY A 282 26.92 -11.15 10.07
C GLY A 282 28.33 -10.71 9.67
N ALA A 283 28.51 -10.10 8.49
CA ALA A 283 29.81 -9.62 8.02
C ALA A 283 30.26 -8.28 8.64
N GLY A 284 29.37 -7.59 9.35
CA GLY A 284 29.64 -6.31 10.02
C GLY A 284 30.14 -6.44 11.48
N HIS A 285 30.34 -7.66 11.97
CA HIS A 285 30.86 -7.98 13.30
C HIS A 285 32.23 -8.67 13.17
#